data_AF-E5VKE6-F1
#
_entry.id   AF-E5VKE6-F1
#
_cell.length_a   1.000
_cell.length_b   1.000
_cell.length_c   1.000
_cell.angle_alpha   90.00
_cell.angle_beta   90.00
_cell.angle_gamma   90.00
#
_symmetry.space_group_name_H-M   'P 1'
#
loop_
_entity.id
_entity.type
_entity.pdbx_description
1 polymer ?
#
loop_
_entity_poly.entity_id
_entity_poly.type
_entity_poly.pdbx_seq_one_letter_code
_entity_poly.pdbx_strand_id
1 'polypeptide(L)' 'MSIKEKVDAMTKIIRMTPVPVLLACLESMTNILHERGIDVVDWDDKSKKLVQFRVIGGKAYFFAASDNKESDKNGDSKE' A
#
# COMPACT_ATOMS: atom_id res chain seq x y z
N MET A 1 19.58 21.05 -4.67
CA MET A 1 18.51 20.85 -3.69
C MET A 1 18.71 19.51 -3.02
N SER A 2 18.91 19.49 -1.70
CA SER A 2 19.06 18.30 -0.87
C SER A 2 17.78 17.45 -0.87
N ILE A 3 17.90 16.15 -0.57
CA ILE A 3 16.75 15.26 -0.34
C ILE A 3 15.82 15.86 0.71
N LYS A 4 16.38 16.42 1.79
CA LYS A 4 15.60 17.06 2.85
C LYS A 4 14.73 18.21 2.31
N GLU A 5 15.30 19.07 1.47
CA GLU A 5 14.57 20.20 0.89
C GLU A 5 13.45 19.74 -0.05
N LYS A 6 13.68 18.67 -0.81
CA LYS A 6 12.65 18.05 -1.67
C LYS A 6 11.50 17.47 -0.84
N VAL A 7 11.82 16.78 0.26
CA VAL A 7 10.84 16.22 1.19
C VAL A 7 10.06 17.32 1.89
N ASP A 8 10.72 18.38 2.35
CA ASP A 8 10.08 19.53 3.00
C ASP A 8 9.10 20.23 2.04
N ALA A 9 9.47 20.38 0.76
CA ALA A 9 8.59 20.93 -0.27
C ALA A 9 7.35 20.05 -0.52
N MET A 10 7.52 18.73 -0.66
CA MET A 10 6.40 17.79 -0.80
C MET A 10 5.51 17.78 0.44
N THR A 11 6.09 17.86 1.64
CA THR A 11 5.35 17.84 2.90
C THR A 11 4.35 19.00 3.00
N LYS A 12 4.70 20.18 2.48
CA LYS A 12 3.78 21.33 2.44
C LYS A 12 2.51 21.02 1.63
N ILE A 13 2.66 20.36 0.49
CA ILE A 13 1.53 19.95 -0.36
C ILE A 13 0.70 18.88 0.35
N ILE A 14 1.36 17.85 0.88
CA ILE A 14 0.73 16.71 1.57
C ILE A 14 -0.15 17.17 2.75
N ARG A 15 0.27 18.19 3.51
CA ARG A 15 -0.49 18.70 4.67
C ARG A 15 -1.88 19.26 4.32
N MET A 16 -2.09 19.70 3.09
CA MET A 16 -3.36 20.26 2.63
C MET A 16 -4.24 19.24 1.89
N THR A 17 -3.71 18.03 1.68
CA THR A 17 -4.37 17.00 0.88
C THR A 17 -5.43 16.26 1.71
N PRO A 18 -6.66 16.04 1.18
CA PRO A 18 -7.69 15.26 1.86
C PRO A 18 -7.24 13.84 2.19
N VAL A 19 -7.68 13.30 3.34
CA VAL A 19 -7.31 11.95 3.81
C VAL A 19 -7.50 10.84 2.76
N PRO A 20 -8.62 10.77 2.00
CA PRO A 20 -8.78 9.75 0.97
C PRO A 20 -7.70 9.82 -0.12
N VAL A 21 -7.28 11.03 -0.49
CA VAL A 21 -6.23 11.26 -1.48
C VAL A 21 -4.86 10.87 -0.91
N LEU A 22 -4.59 11.16 0.37
CA LEU A 22 -3.36 10.72 1.04
C LEU A 22 -3.21 9.19 1.02
N LEU A 23 -4.29 8.46 1.30
CA LEU A 23 -4.26 7.00 1.28
C LEU A 23 -4.05 6.45 -0.14
N ALA A 24 -4.70 7.02 -1.14
CA ALA A 24 -4.46 6.66 -2.54
C ALA A 24 -3.02 6.96 -2.99
N CYS A 25 -2.42 8.06 -2.50
CA CYS A 25 -1.02 8.37 -2.73
C CYS A 25 -0.08 7.35 -2.07
N LEU A 26 -0.37 6.90 -0.84
CA LEU A 26 0.41 5.86 -0.17
C LEU A 26 0.38 4.55 -0.97
N GLU A 27 -0.80 4.13 -1.44
CA GLU A 27 -0.95 2.94 -2.29
C GLU A 27 -0.16 3.06 -3.60
N SER A 28 -0.24 4.22 -4.26
CA SER A 28 0.50 4.49 -5.49
C SER A 28 2.02 4.47 -5.27
N MET A 29 2.51 5.04 -4.16
CA MET A 29 3.93 5.04 -3.82
C MET A 29 4.43 3.63 -3.50
N THR A 30 3.64 2.82 -2.78
CA THR A 30 3.96 1.41 -2.54
C THR A 30 4.04 0.63 -3.85
N ASN A 31 3.09 0.83 -4.76
CA ASN A 31 3.11 0.18 -6.08
C ASN A 31 4.37 0.55 -6.88
N ILE A 32 4.79 1.81 -6.87
CA ILE A 32 6.04 2.26 -7.51
C ILE A 32 7.27 1.58 -6.88
N LEU A 33 7.28 1.34 -5.57
CA LEU A 33 8.37 0.60 -4.91
C LEU A 33 8.38 -0.87 -5.36
N HIS A 34 7.21 -1.51 -5.42
CA HIS A 34 7.07 -2.88 -5.93
C HIS A 34 7.54 -3.02 -7.38
N GLU A 35 7.16 -2.09 -8.25
CA GLU A 35 7.63 -2.02 -9.65
C GLU A 35 9.16 -1.88 -9.74
N ARG A 36 9.79 -1.27 -8.72
CA ARG A 36 11.25 -1.14 -8.59
C ARG A 36 11.91 -2.33 -7.89
N GLY A 37 11.16 -3.38 -7.58
CA GLY A 37 11.65 -4.59 -6.89
C GLY A 37 11.87 -4.40 -5.39
N ILE A 38 11.25 -3.39 -4.78
CA ILE A 38 11.33 -3.13 -3.33
C ILE A 38 9.95 -3.38 -2.72
N ASP A 39 9.79 -4.52 -2.06
CA ASP A 39 8.55 -4.87 -1.38
C ASP A 39 8.44 -4.18 0.00
N VAL A 40 7.27 -3.60 0.30
CA VAL A 40 6.95 -3.12 1.64
C VAL A 40 6.28 -4.25 2.40
N VAL A 41 7.03 -4.91 3.29
CA VAL A 41 6.57 -6.10 4.02
C VAL A 41 6.16 -5.81 5.45
N ASP A 42 5.29 -6.65 5.99
CA ASP A 42 5.00 -6.71 7.42
C ASP A 42 6.28 -7.08 8.20
N TRP A 43 6.55 -6.33 9.28
CA TRP A 43 7.74 -6.53 10.10
C TRP A 43 7.71 -7.87 10.87
N ASP A 44 6.54 -8.25 11.36
CA ASP A 44 6.33 -9.47 12.13
C ASP A 44 6.18 -10.69 11.21
N ASP A 45 5.54 -10.50 10.05
CA ASP A 45 5.36 -11.55 9.03
C ASP A 45 5.90 -11.11 7.66
N LYS A 46 7.21 -11.28 7.48
CA LYS A 46 7.94 -10.90 6.25
C LYS A 46 7.46 -11.59 4.97
N SER A 47 6.57 -12.59 5.07
CA SER A 47 5.93 -13.22 3.91
C SER A 47 4.81 -12.37 3.32
N LYS A 48 4.27 -11.40 4.07
CA LYS A 48 3.16 -10.54 3.66
C LYS A 48 3.65 -9.19 3.17
N LYS A 49 3.18 -8.79 1.98
CA LYS A 49 3.46 -7.50 1.35
C LYS A 49 2.25 -6.59 1.45
N LEU A 50 2.46 -5.31 1.70
CA LEU A 50 1.39 -4.31 1.72
C LEU A 50 0.80 -4.15 0.32
N VAL A 51 -0.49 -4.42 0.17
CA VAL A 51 -1.19 -4.36 -1.13
C VAL A 51 -2.07 -3.13 -1.25
N GLN A 52 -2.77 -2.75 -0.17
CA GLN A 52 -3.83 -1.76 -0.26
C GLN A 52 -4.03 -1.00 1.06
N PHE A 53 -4.54 0.23 0.98
CA PHE A 53 -5.09 0.98 2.12
C PHE A 53 -6.62 1.14 2.00
N ARG A 54 -7.34 1.11 3.12
CA ARG A 54 -8.80 1.31 3.15
C ARG A 54 -9.24 2.07 4.39
N VAL A 55 -10.28 2.91 4.27
CA VAL A 55 -10.95 3.55 5.41
C VAL A 55 -12.22 2.79 5.77
N ILE A 56 -12.34 2.35 7.03
CA ILE A 56 -13.53 1.68 7.56
C ILE A 56 -13.85 2.29 8.92
N GLY A 57 -15.06 2.81 9.11
CA GLY A 57 -15.48 3.40 10.39
C GLY A 57 -14.57 4.55 10.87
N GLY A 58 -14.05 5.37 9.95
CA GLY A 58 -13.17 6.50 10.26
C GLY A 58 -11.72 6.13 10.58
N LYS A 59 -11.35 4.84 10.54
CA LYS A 59 -9.99 4.36 10.73
C LYS A 59 -9.40 3.90 9.40
N ALA A 60 -8.12 4.20 9.18
CA ALA A 60 -7.36 3.69 8.05
C ALA A 60 -6.72 2.34 8.43
N TYR A 61 -6.86 1.37 7.53
CA TYR A 61 -6.28 0.04 7.62
C TYR A 61 -5.43 -0.21 6.38
N PHE A 62 -4.49 -1.13 6.50
CA PHE A 62 -3.78 -1.69 5.36
C PHE A 62 -4.13 -3.17 5.23
N PHE A 63 -4.08 -3.68 4.01
CA PHE A 63 -4.17 -5.10 3.72
C PHE A 63 -2.81 -5.58 3.24
N ALA A 64 -2.28 -6.62 3.87
CA ALA A 64 -1.05 -7.28 3.46
C ALA A 64 -1.33 -8.73 3.10
N ALA A 65 -0.83 -9.17 1.94
CA ALA A 65 -1.05 -10.50 1.41
C ALA A 65 0.27 -11.22 1.20
N SER A 66 0.27 -12.53 1.42
CA SER A 66 1.38 -13.39 1.05
C SER A 66 1.40 -13.60 -0.47
N ASP A 67 2.59 -13.78 -1.06
CA ASP A 67 2.78 -14.19 -2.46
C ASP A 67 2.32 -15.65 -2.71
N ASN A 68 1.20 -16.08 -2.12
CA ASN A 68 0.57 -17.30 -2.54
C ASN A 68 -0.01 -17.06 -3.93
N LYS A 69 0.79 -17.36 -4.96
CA LYS A 69 0.27 -17.94 -6.21
C LYS A 69 -0.31 -19.33 -5.92
N GLU A 70 -1.18 -19.44 -4.92
CA GLU A 70 -2.12 -20.53 -4.88
C GLU A 70 -3.22 -20.09 -5.83
N SER A 71 -3.08 -20.56 -7.06
CA SER A 71 -4.11 -20.51 -8.07
C SER A 71 -5.48 -20.66 -7.43
N ASP A 72 -6.37 -19.68 -7.66
CA ASP A 72 -7.80 -19.91 -7.72
C ASP A 72 -8.06 -21.00 -8.78
N LYS A 73 -7.91 -22.26 -8.36
CA LYS A 73 -8.34 -23.46 -9.09
C LYS A 73 -9.03 -24.37 -8.09
N ASN A 74 -10.35 -24.47 -8.30
CA ASN A 74 -11.36 -25.33 -7.68
C ASN A 74 -11.85 -24.92 -6.27
N GLY A 75 -13.15 -24.88 -5.97
CA GLY A 75 -14.36 -25.31 -6.69
C GLY A 75 -15.57 -24.53 -6.14
N ASP A 76 -16.80 -24.70 -6.62
CA ASP A 76 -17.41 -25.85 -7.27
C ASP A 76 -18.71 -25.38 -7.96
N SER A 77 -18.94 -25.87 -9.18
CA SER A 77 -20.26 -25.89 -9.79
C SER A 77 -20.89 -27.24 -9.44
N LYS A 78 -21.94 -27.24 -8.61
CA LYS A 78 -23.02 -28.23 -8.42
C LYS A 78 -23.82 -27.75 -7.20
N GLU A 79 -25.15 -27.63 -7.18
CA GLU A 79 -26.27 -28.14 -7.99
C GLU A 79 -27.24 -27.02 -8.39
#